data_AF-A0A975AGT7-F1
#
_entry.id   AF-A0A975AGT7-F1
#
_cell.length_a   1.000
_cell.length_b   1.000
_cell.length_c   1.000
_cell.angle_alpha   90.00
_cell.angle_beta   90.00
_cell.angle_gamma   90.00
#
_symmetry.space_group_name_H-M   'P 1'
#
loop_
_entity.id
_entity.type
_entity.pdbx_description
1 polymer ?
#
loop_
_entity_poly.entity_id
_entity_poly.type
_entity_poly.pdbx_seq_one_letter_code
_entity_poly.pdbx_strand_id
1 'polypeptide(L)'
;MFASWDNLISGSEGTGKTVDDIIGSANETTNGAGVARNFEKSGGYEQTLSDFESLNPSDVTNIQTQYGPGKVGILSNGTKVVARPGSATGGATLEIKISNKKIYKIRY
;
A
#
# COMPACT_ATOMS: atom_id res chain seq x y z
N MET A 1 47.51 -4.60 1.54
CA MET A 1 46.70 -4.45 0.30
C MET A 1 45.31 -4.93 0.64
N PHE A 2 44.49 -4.05 1.22
CA PHE A 2 43.14 -4.40 1.65
C PHE A 2 42.19 -3.81 0.60
N ALA A 3 41.50 -4.67 -0.14
CA ALA A 3 40.44 -4.23 -1.04
C ALA A 3 39.36 -3.58 -0.18
N SER A 4 39.06 -2.31 -0.44
CA SER A 4 37.87 -1.63 0.06
C SER A 4 36.65 -2.28 -0.60
N TRP A 5 35.70 -2.70 0.23
CA TRP A 5 34.39 -3.23 -0.19
C TRP A 5 33.34 -2.11 -0.18
N ASP A 6 33.74 -0.88 -0.49
CA ASP A 6 32.82 0.24 -0.67
C ASP A 6 32.27 0.21 -2.10
N ASN A 7 31.51 -0.82 -2.48
CA ASN A 7 30.48 -0.68 -3.51
C ASN A 7 29.57 -1.91 -3.61
N LEU A 8 28.45 -1.90 -2.88
CA LEU A 8 27.22 -2.56 -3.31
C LEU A 8 26.00 -1.90 -2.62
N ILE A 9 25.88 -0.59 -2.77
CA ILE A 9 24.56 0.05 -2.66
C ILE A 9 23.83 -0.23 -3.98
N SER A 10 23.21 -1.40 -4.05
CA SER A 10 22.23 -1.75 -5.08
C SER A 10 20.85 -1.57 -4.47
N GLY A 11 20.30 -0.37 -4.62
CA GLY A 11 18.96 -0.03 -4.13
C GLY A 11 18.66 1.41 -4.47
N SER A 12 18.22 1.63 -5.71
CA SER A 12 17.75 2.89 -6.28
C SER A 12 17.17 3.88 -5.25
N GLU A 13 17.93 4.92 -4.92
CA GLU A 13 17.34 6.18 -4.49
C GLU A 13 16.61 6.79 -5.70
N GLY A 14 15.29 6.60 -5.77
CA GLY A 14 14.45 7.25 -6.77
C GLY A 14 13.27 6.41 -7.25
N THR A 15 12.06 6.87 -6.90
CA THR A 15 10.74 6.42 -7.36
C THR A 15 10.31 4.99 -6.96
N GLY A 16 9.72 4.87 -5.76
CA GLY A 16 8.86 3.72 -5.45
C GLY A 16 7.67 3.63 -6.43
N LYS A 17 6.96 2.50 -6.42
CA LYS A 17 5.76 2.30 -7.25
C LYS A 17 4.76 3.43 -7.03
N THR A 18 4.06 3.80 -8.09
CA THR A 18 2.93 4.72 -8.02
C THR A 18 1.66 3.97 -7.60
N VAL A 19 0.64 4.72 -7.20
CA VAL A 19 -0.70 4.17 -6.97
C VAL A 19 -1.24 3.49 -8.23
N ASP A 20 -0.96 4.07 -9.41
CA ASP A 20 -1.42 3.55 -10.69
C ASP A 20 -0.75 2.21 -11.04
N ASP A 21 0.53 2.02 -10.67
CA ASP A 21 1.23 0.73 -10.81
C ASP A 21 0.61 -0.37 -9.94
N ILE A 22 0.12 -0.01 -8.74
CA ILE A 22 -0.54 -0.97 -7.85
C ILE A 22 -1.90 -1.40 -8.42
N ILE A 23 -2.73 -0.44 -8.83
CA ILE A 23 -4.11 -0.73 -9.30
C ILE A 23 -4.14 -1.25 -10.74
N GLY A 24 -3.18 -0.91 -11.59
CA GLY A 24 -3.14 -1.32 -13.00
C GLY A 24 -3.01 -2.84 -13.19
N SER A 25 -2.58 -3.55 -12.14
CA SER A 25 -2.50 -5.02 -12.08
C SER A 25 -3.71 -5.68 -11.42
N ALA A 26 -4.69 -4.90 -10.95
CA ALA A 26 -5.81 -5.39 -10.14
C ALA A 26 -7.11 -5.49 -10.95
N ASN A 27 -7.99 -6.40 -10.54
CA ASN A 27 -9.34 -6.49 -11.08
C ASN A 27 -10.24 -5.45 -10.39
N GLU A 28 -10.91 -4.58 -11.15
CA GLU A 28 -11.83 -3.61 -10.57
C GLU A 28 -13.21 -4.23 -10.28
N THR A 29 -13.67 -4.13 -9.03
CA THR A 29 -14.95 -4.70 -8.55
C THR A 29 -15.92 -3.64 -8.02
N THR A 30 -15.72 -2.37 -8.41
CA THR A 30 -16.57 -1.25 -8.02
C THR A 30 -18.02 -1.42 -8.53
N ASN A 31 -19.00 -1.39 -7.63
CA ASN A 31 -20.44 -1.44 -7.98
C ASN A 31 -21.08 -0.06 -8.22
N GLY A 32 -20.30 1.02 -8.19
CA GLY A 32 -20.76 2.40 -8.37
C GLY A 32 -21.40 3.04 -7.13
N ALA A 33 -21.56 2.30 -6.03
CA ALA A 33 -22.10 2.81 -4.78
C ALA A 33 -21.01 3.41 -3.88
N GLY A 34 -21.19 4.67 -3.51
CA GLY A 34 -20.30 5.37 -2.57
C GLY A 34 -19.01 5.90 -3.21
N VAL A 35 -18.09 6.35 -2.35
CA VAL A 35 -16.87 7.08 -2.74
C VAL A 35 -15.70 6.16 -3.12
N ALA A 36 -15.71 4.92 -2.64
CA ALA A 36 -14.58 4.02 -2.79
C ALA A 36 -14.62 3.30 -4.15
N ARG A 37 -13.48 3.26 -4.83
CA ARG A 37 -13.23 2.30 -5.93
C ARG A 37 -12.60 1.05 -5.32
N ASN A 38 -13.15 -0.11 -5.64
CA ASN A 38 -12.74 -1.39 -5.08
C ASN A 38 -11.97 -2.18 -6.15
N PHE A 39 -10.85 -2.74 -5.74
CA PHE A 39 -9.99 -3.58 -6.56
C PHE A 39 -9.66 -4.88 -5.81
N GLU A 40 -9.37 -5.92 -6.57
CA GLU A 40 -8.96 -7.23 -6.07
C GLU A 40 -7.65 -7.66 -6.70
N LYS A 41 -6.76 -8.19 -5.86
CA LYS A 41 -5.51 -8.86 -6.22
C LYS A 41 -5.46 -10.18 -5.45
N SER A 42 -4.67 -11.13 -5.93
CA SER A 42 -4.37 -12.31 -5.14
C SER A 42 -3.36 -12.00 -4.03
N GLY A 43 -3.37 -12.82 -2.98
CA GLY A 43 -2.38 -12.79 -1.92
C GLY A 43 -3.03 -12.75 -0.54
N GLY A 44 -2.49 -11.89 0.31
CA GLY A 44 -3.00 -11.69 1.66
C GLY A 44 -2.27 -10.53 2.32
N TYR A 45 -2.15 -10.58 3.64
CA TYR A 45 -1.58 -9.46 4.38
C TYR A 45 -0.09 -9.20 4.06
N GLU A 46 0.69 -10.23 3.77
CA GLU A 46 2.07 -10.07 3.32
C GLU A 46 2.15 -9.29 2.00
N GLN A 47 1.29 -9.60 1.03
CA GLN A 47 1.22 -8.84 -0.23
C GLN A 47 0.73 -7.41 -0.01
N THR A 48 -0.20 -7.21 0.94
CA THR A 48 -0.64 -5.87 1.35
C THR A 48 0.52 -5.03 1.89
N LEU A 49 1.38 -5.62 2.73
CA LEU A 49 2.57 -4.97 3.27
C LEU A 49 3.62 -4.71 2.18
N SER A 50 3.84 -5.68 1.28
CA SER A 50 4.75 -5.50 0.14
C SER A 50 4.31 -4.35 -0.75
N ASP A 51 3.01 -4.23 -1.06
CA ASP A 51 2.51 -3.15 -1.89
C ASP A 51 2.58 -1.81 -1.13
N PHE A 52 2.28 -1.78 0.18
CA PHE A 52 2.47 -0.60 1.04
C PHE A 52 3.92 -0.10 1.02
N GLU A 53 4.90 -0.98 1.21
CA GLU A 53 6.32 -0.63 1.24
C GLU A 53 6.83 -0.20 -0.13
N SER A 54 6.32 -0.82 -1.20
CA SER A 54 6.68 -0.44 -2.58
C SER A 54 6.24 0.98 -2.96
N LEU A 55 5.21 1.52 -2.30
CA LEU A 55 4.77 2.92 -2.47
C LEU A 55 5.72 3.93 -1.78
N ASN A 56 6.69 3.43 -0.99
CA ASN A 56 7.67 4.21 -0.24
C ASN A 56 7.05 5.36 0.60
N PRO A 57 6.06 5.09 1.48
CA PRO A 57 5.46 6.11 2.32
C PRO A 57 6.43 6.63 3.40
N SER A 58 6.32 7.92 3.72
CA SER A 58 6.93 8.53 4.91
C SER A 58 5.98 8.44 6.12
N ASP A 59 6.48 8.86 7.29
CA ASP A 59 5.72 8.94 8.55
C ASP A 59 5.05 7.60 8.92
N VAL A 60 5.75 6.50 8.64
CA VAL A 60 5.21 5.16 8.83
C VAL A 60 5.04 4.88 10.31
N THR A 61 3.79 4.58 10.69
CA THR A 61 3.42 4.25 12.07
C THR A 61 2.70 2.91 12.10
N ASN A 62 3.01 2.08 13.10
CA ASN A 62 2.25 0.86 13.37
C ASN A 62 0.93 1.22 14.05
N ILE A 63 -0.16 0.59 13.61
CA ILE A 63 -1.50 0.78 14.18
C ILE A 63 -2.07 -0.55 14.64
N GLN A 64 -2.91 -0.53 15.68
CA GLN A 64 -3.69 -1.71 16.05
C GLN A 64 -5.08 -1.61 15.40
N THR A 65 -5.48 -2.64 14.67
CA THR A 65 -6.84 -2.78 14.15
C THR A 65 -7.57 -3.90 14.88
N GLN A 66 -8.90 -3.97 14.76
CA GLN A 66 -9.68 -5.10 15.28
C GLN A 66 -9.29 -6.45 14.64
N TYR A 67 -8.61 -6.43 13.49
CA TYR A 67 -8.17 -7.62 12.75
C TYR A 67 -6.69 -7.95 12.98
N GLY A 68 -5.99 -7.19 13.84
CA GLY A 68 -4.55 -7.33 14.08
C GLY A 68 -3.73 -6.07 13.76
N PRO A 69 -2.40 -6.15 13.88
CA PRO A 69 -1.51 -5.02 13.64
C PRO A 69 -1.50 -4.61 12.17
N GLY A 70 -1.50 -3.31 11.90
CA GLY A 70 -1.48 -2.65 10.59
C GLY A 70 -0.36 -1.61 10.48
N LYS A 71 -0.21 -1.02 9.29
CA LYS A 71 0.66 0.15 9.05
C LYS A 71 -0.11 1.30 8.44
N VAL A 72 0.31 2.52 8.74
CA VAL A 72 -0.15 3.75 8.09
C VAL A 72 1.05 4.57 7.68
N GLY A 73 0.96 5.28 6.56
CA GLY A 73 1.98 6.22 6.11
C GLY A 73 1.42 7.25 5.13
N ILE A 74 2.27 8.21 4.74
CA ILE A 74 1.93 9.33 3.88
C ILE A 74 2.81 9.31 2.64
N LEU A 75 2.23 9.42 1.45
CA LEU A 75 2.99 9.59 0.21
C LEU A 75 3.44 11.05 0.06
N SER A 76 4.45 11.30 -0.78
CA SER A 76 5.01 12.64 -1.01
C SER A 76 3.98 13.71 -1.44
N ASN A 77 2.87 13.30 -2.04
CA ASN A 77 1.76 14.18 -2.43
C ASN A 77 0.69 14.38 -1.33
N GLY A 78 0.93 13.92 -0.10
CA GLY A 78 0.00 13.98 1.03
C GLY A 78 -1.05 12.87 1.08
N THR A 79 -1.03 11.92 0.14
CA THR A 79 -1.97 10.78 0.13
C THR A 79 -1.72 9.88 1.33
N LYS A 80 -2.76 9.56 2.09
CA LYS A 80 -2.69 8.62 3.20
C LYS A 80 -2.85 7.19 2.70
N VAL A 81 -1.98 6.29 3.12
CA VAL A 81 -2.04 4.86 2.80
C VAL A 81 -2.12 4.06 4.09
N VAL A 82 -2.98 3.04 4.12
CA VAL A 82 -3.17 2.16 5.27
C VAL A 82 -3.14 0.71 4.81
N ALA A 83 -2.22 -0.07 5.37
CA ALA A 83 -2.19 -1.53 5.25
C ALA A 83 -2.86 -2.15 6.48
N ARG A 84 -3.87 -2.99 6.27
CA ARG A 84 -4.55 -3.71 7.35
C ARG A 84 -4.75 -5.20 7.03
N PRO A 85 -4.66 -6.09 8.03
CA PRO A 85 -4.81 -7.54 7.84
C PRO A 85 -6.25 -7.99 7.57
N GLY A 86 -7.24 -7.14 7.81
CA GLY A 86 -8.66 -7.48 7.63
C GLY A 86 -9.55 -6.29 7.31
N SER A 87 -10.78 -6.58 6.91
CA SER A 87 -11.86 -5.60 6.69
C SER A 87 -13.22 -6.19 7.06
N ALA A 88 -14.24 -5.34 7.23
CA ALA A 88 -15.60 -5.80 7.57
C ALA A 88 -16.20 -6.72 6.49
N THR A 89 -15.76 -6.57 5.24
CA THR A 89 -16.17 -7.41 4.10
C THR A 89 -15.19 -8.56 3.86
N GLY A 90 -14.24 -8.80 4.77
CA GLY A 90 -13.18 -9.80 4.63
C GLY A 90 -11.91 -9.30 3.92
N GLY A 91 -10.84 -10.07 4.05
CA GLY A 91 -9.57 -9.91 3.33
C GLY A 91 -8.63 -8.83 3.86
N ALA A 92 -7.34 -9.01 3.59
CA ALA A 92 -6.34 -7.97 3.83
C ALA A 92 -6.58 -6.82 2.87
N THR A 93 -6.25 -5.59 3.27
CA THR A 93 -6.60 -4.40 2.46
C THR A 93 -5.50 -3.35 2.50
N LEU A 94 -5.14 -2.87 1.31
CA LEU A 94 -4.44 -1.61 1.12
C LEU A 94 -5.48 -0.52 0.81
N GLU A 95 -5.63 0.44 1.71
CA GLU A 95 -6.53 1.58 1.55
C GLU A 95 -5.72 2.85 1.24
N ILE A 96 -5.99 3.45 0.08
CA ILE A 96 -5.30 4.65 -0.43
C ILE A 96 -6.32 5.79 -0.45
N LYS A 97 -6.18 6.73 0.48
CA LYS A 97 -7.07 7.88 0.64
C LYS A 97 -6.43 9.11 0.00
N ILE A 98 -6.70 9.29 -1.29
CA ILE A 98 -6.24 10.45 -2.09
C ILE A 98 -6.96 11.72 -1.62
N SER A 99 -8.26 11.62 -1.36
CA SER A 99 -9.04 12.69 -0.74
C SER A 99 -10.28 12.11 -0.04
N ASN A 100 -11.05 12.95 0.64
CA ASN A 100 -12.35 12.53 1.18
C ASN A 100 -13.37 12.12 0.09
N LYS A 101 -13.11 12.43 -1.18
CA LYS A 101 -13.96 12.10 -2.34
C LYS A 101 -13.34 11.05 -3.27
N LYS A 102 -12.15 10.53 -2.94
CA LYS A 102 -11.46 9.53 -3.77
C LYS A 102 -10.66 8.58 -2.88
N ILE A 103 -11.16 7.37 -2.74
CA ILE A 103 -10.57 6.30 -1.94
C ILE A 103 -10.43 5.07 -2.82
N TYR A 104 -9.24 4.48 -2.85
CA TYR A 104 -9.03 3.17 -3.46
C TYR A 104 -8.88 2.13 -2.36
N LYS A 105 -9.51 0.97 -2.55
CA LYS A 105 -9.40 -0.18 -1.66
C LYS A 105 -8.99 -1.38 -2.49
N ILE A 106 -7.76 -1.82 -2.30
CA ILE A 106 -7.24 -3.04 -2.92
C ILE A 106 -7.34 -4.15 -1.89
N ARG A 107 -8.15 -5.18 -2.18
CA ARG A 107 -8.31 -6.36 -1.34
C ARG A 107 -7.42 -7.48 -1.87
N TYR A 108 -6.78 -8.19 -0.93
CA TYR A 108 -5.93 -9.34 -1.19
C TYR A 108 -6.52 -10.57 -0.51
#